data_AF-A0A1K1Q7U6-F1
#
_entry.id   AF-A0A1K1Q7U6-F1
#
_cell.length_a   1.000
_cell.length_b   1.000
_cell.length_c   1.000
_cell.angle_alpha   90.00
_cell.angle_beta   90.00
_cell.angle_gamma   90.00
#
_symmetry.space_group_name_H-M   'P 1'
#
loop_
_entity.id
_entity.type
_entity.pdbx_description
1 polymer ?
#
loop_
_entity_poly.entity_id
_entity_poly.type
_entity_poly.pdbx_seq_one_letter_code
_entity_poly.pdbx_strand_id
1 'polypeptide(L)'
;MSDNIFVCYPRCTTCKKAEKWLAEQGIAVTVRDIKEDNPTEKELRQWHEKSGLPLKRFFNTSGLKYKELGLKDKLPSMSEDEQYALLATDGMLVGFKEKEWLEKLI
;
A
#
# COMPACT_ATOMS: atom_id res chain seq x y z
N MET A 1 12.53 18.10 7.67
CA MET A 1 11.39 17.52 8.40
C MET A 1 10.97 16.32 7.58
N SER A 2 11.21 15.12 8.08
CA SER A 2 10.88 13.89 7.36
C SER A 2 9.40 13.61 7.63
N ASP A 3 8.53 14.09 6.75
CA ASP A 3 7.09 13.80 6.86
C ASP A 3 6.87 12.33 6.48
N ASN A 4 6.74 11.47 7.49
CA ASN A 4 6.45 10.06 7.29
C ASN A 4 4.97 9.91 6.92
N ILE A 5 4.66 9.64 5.65
CA ILE A 5 3.28 9.50 5.20
C ILE A 5 2.79 8.06 5.43
N PHE A 6 1.72 7.90 6.20
CA PHE A 6 1.03 6.63 6.41
C PHE A 6 -0.21 6.55 5.52
N VAL A 7 -0.06 5.87 4.38
CA VAL A 7 -1.17 5.71 3.42
C VAL A 7 -2.05 4.55 3.85
N CYS A 8 -3.31 4.82 4.12
CA CYS A 8 -4.19 3.85 4.74
C CYS A 8 -5.67 4.22 4.58
N TYR A 9 -6.54 3.22 4.55
CA TYR A 9 -7.98 3.45 4.53
C TYR A 9 -8.55 3.59 5.95
N PRO A 10 -9.16 4.73 6.33
CA PRO A 10 -9.61 5.00 7.71
C PRO A 10 -10.72 4.07 8.21
N ARG A 11 -11.47 3.40 7.33
CA ARG A 11 -12.46 2.39 7.76
C ARG A 11 -11.88 0.99 7.94
N CYS A 12 -10.60 0.77 7.64
CA CYS A 12 -9.95 -0.51 7.85
C CYS A 12 -9.50 -0.67 9.30
N THR A 13 -9.87 -1.77 9.94
CA THR A 13 -9.54 -2.04 11.36
C THR A 13 -8.06 -2.36 11.56
N THR A 14 -7.41 -2.99 10.58
CA THR A 14 -5.96 -3.26 10.57
C THR A 14 -5.16 -1.96 10.53
N CYS A 15 -5.59 -1.05 9.65
CA CYS A 15 -5.09 0.31 9.53
C CYS A 15 -5.08 1.10 10.84
N LYS A 16 -6.18 1.06 11.59
CA LYS A 16 -6.28 1.70 12.92
C LYS A 16 -5.34 1.08 13.95
N LYS A 17 -5.09 -0.24 13.87
CA LYS A 17 -4.13 -0.91 14.75
C LYS A 17 -2.69 -0.48 14.42
N ALA A 18 -2.37 -0.37 13.14
CA ALA A 18 -1.08 0.10 12.66
C ALA A 18 -0.79 1.54 13.12
N GLU A 19 -1.75 2.45 12.94
CA GLU A 19 -1.66 3.85 13.39
C GLU A 19 -1.46 3.92 14.90
N LYS A 20 -2.21 3.12 15.67
CA LYS A 20 -2.03 3.05 17.12
C LYS A 20 -0.63 2.55 17.49
N TRP A 21 -0.14 1.50 16.84
CA TRP A 21 1.20 0.96 17.10
C TRP A 21 2.29 1.99 16.78
N LEU A 22 2.16 2.72 15.68
CA LEU A 22 3.04 3.83 15.29
C LEU A 22 3.07 4.93 16.37
N ALA A 23 1.89 5.33 16.85
CA ALA A 23 1.77 6.30 17.94
C ALA A 23 2.38 5.78 19.24
N GLU A 24 2.23 4.49 19.55
CA GLU A 24 2.86 3.83 20.72
C GLU A 24 4.39 3.77 20.60
N GLN A 25 4.94 3.70 19.39
CA GLN A 25 6.39 3.80 19.14
C GLN A 25 6.89 5.26 19.13
N GLY A 26 6.01 6.26 19.23
CA GLY A 26 6.37 7.68 19.14
C GLY A 26 6.75 8.12 17.72
N ILE A 27 6.35 7.37 16.69
CA ILE A 27 6.65 7.68 15.30
C ILE A 27 5.53 8.58 14.77
N ALA A 28 5.85 9.86 14.56
CA ALA A 28 4.93 10.80 13.94
C ALA A 28 4.73 10.45 12.47
N VAL A 29 3.51 10.09 12.08
CA VAL A 29 3.13 9.84 10.70
C VAL A 29 1.90 10.66 10.29
N THR A 30 1.87 11.11 9.04
CA THR A 30 0.72 11.80 8.44
C THR A 30 -0.17 10.78 7.74
N VAL A 31 -1.37 10.56 8.25
CA VAL A 31 -2.32 9.61 7.65
C VAL A 31 -2.91 10.20 6.36
N ARG A 32 -2.82 9.45 5.26
CA ARG A 32 -3.40 9.80 3.96
C ARG A 32 -4.39 8.73 3.54
N ASP A 33 -5.62 9.13 3.20
CA ASP A 33 -6.65 8.19 2.77
C ASP A 33 -6.33 7.68 1.37
N ILE A 34 -6.01 6.39 1.27
CA ILE A 34 -5.71 5.70 0.02
C ILE A 34 -6.87 5.71 -0.99
N LYS A 35 -8.10 5.91 -0.51
CA LYS A 35 -9.31 5.95 -1.32
C LYS A 35 -9.52 7.30 -2.00
N GLU A 36 -9.34 8.37 -1.23
CA GLU A 36 -9.55 9.74 -1.73
C GLU A 36 -8.32 10.24 -2.47
N ASP A 37 -7.14 9.81 -2.02
CA ASP A 37 -5.86 10.24 -2.56
C ASP A 37 -5.01 9.00 -2.87
N ASN A 38 -5.36 8.38 -3.99
CA ASN A 38 -4.72 7.16 -4.47
C ASN A 38 -3.25 7.46 -4.86
N PRO A 39 -2.33 6.54 -4.54
CA PRO A 39 -0.93 6.73 -4.87
C PRO A 39 -0.71 6.69 -6.38
N THR A 40 0.14 7.58 -6.86
CA THR A 40 0.52 7.61 -8.27
C THR A 40 1.52 6.51 -8.60
N GLU A 41 1.66 6.14 -9.87
CA GLU A 41 2.66 5.16 -10.32
C GLU A 41 4.08 5.54 -9.87
N LYS A 42 4.41 6.84 -9.89
CA LYS A 42 5.71 7.35 -9.46
C LYS A 42 5.96 7.08 -7.97
N GLU A 43 4.97 7.37 -7.13
CA GLU A 43 5.06 7.10 -5.68
C GLU A 43 5.17 5.59 -5.41
N LEU A 44 4.36 4.79 -6.10
CA LEU A 44 4.39 3.32 -5.96
C LEU A 44 5.75 2.74 -6.33
N ARG A 45 6.38 3.21 -7.41
CA ARG A 45 7.74 2.81 -7.80
C ARG A 45 8.76 3.17 -6.74
N GLN A 46 8.70 4.39 -6.21
CA GLN A 46 9.61 4.83 -5.14
C GLN A 46 9.45 3.98 -3.88
N TRP A 47 8.21 3.67 -3.48
CA TRP A 47 7.97 2.80 -2.32
C TRP A 47 8.41 1.37 -2.58
N HIS A 48 8.19 0.85 -3.78
CA HIS A 48 8.67 -0.47 -4.19
C HIS A 48 10.19 -0.56 -4.09
N GLU A 49 10.90 0.39 -4.69
CA GLU A 49 12.37 0.44 -4.66
C GLU A 49 12.91 0.55 -3.22
N LYS A 50 12.31 1.42 -2.40
CA LYS A 50 12.68 1.54 -0.98
C LYS A 50 12.39 0.26 -0.18
N SER A 51 11.26 -0.39 -0.43
CA SER A 51 10.88 -1.61 0.29
C SER A 51 11.76 -2.81 -0.07
N GLY A 52 12.29 -2.87 -1.30
CA GLY A 52 12.96 -4.06 -1.83
C GLY A 52 12.11 -5.33 -1.76
N LEU A 53 10.79 -5.20 -1.69
CA LEU A 53 9.83 -6.32 -1.67
C LEU A 53 9.24 -6.51 -3.06
N PRO A 54 8.85 -7.72 -3.46
CA PRO A 54 8.20 -7.93 -4.75
C PRO A 54 6.90 -7.13 -4.89
N LEU A 55 6.66 -6.52 -6.04
CA LEU A 55 5.47 -5.70 -6.34
C LEU A 55 4.14 -6.40 -6.03
N LYS A 56 4.07 -7.72 -6.19
CA LYS A 56 2.91 -8.53 -5.80
C LYS A 56 2.47 -8.33 -4.35
N ARG A 57 3.38 -7.96 -3.44
CA ARG A 57 3.08 -7.67 -2.03
C ARG A 57 2.32 -6.36 -1.82
N PHE A 58 2.36 -5.44 -2.79
CA PHE A 58 1.62 -4.19 -2.78
C PHE A 58 0.15 -4.40 -3.12
N PHE A 59 -0.22 -5.54 -3.71
CA PHE A 59 -1.61 -5.85 -4.00
C PHE A 59 -2.34 -6.33 -2.75
N ASN A 60 -3.52 -5.76 -2.52
CA ASN A 60 -4.45 -6.17 -1.48
C ASN A 60 -5.09 -7.52 -1.83
N THR A 61 -4.33 -8.61 -1.67
CA THR A 61 -4.78 -9.98 -2.02
C THR A 61 -6.03 -10.43 -1.25
N SER A 62 -6.29 -9.82 -0.10
CA SER A 62 -7.46 -10.10 0.74
C SER A 62 -8.67 -9.23 0.38
N GLY A 63 -8.46 -8.16 -0.39
CA GLY A 63 -9.49 -7.19 -0.77
C GLY A 63 -10.51 -7.75 -1.75
N LEU A 64 -11.74 -7.23 -1.69
CA LEU A 64 -12.83 -7.61 -2.58
C LEU A 64 -12.46 -7.34 -4.04
N LYS A 65 -11.96 -6.13 -4.33
CA LYS A 65 -11.51 -5.69 -5.67
C LYS A 65 -10.49 -6.62 -6.31
N TYR A 66 -9.54 -7.14 -5.54
CA TYR A 66 -8.54 -8.10 -6.05
C TYR A 66 -9.20 -9.40 -6.52
N LYS A 67 -10.20 -9.89 -5.78
CA LYS A 67 -10.96 -11.09 -6.11
C LYS A 67 -11.92 -10.85 -7.29
N GLU A 68 -12.63 -9.72 -7.30
CA GLU A 68 -13.56 -9.33 -8.36
C GLU A 68 -12.86 -9.20 -9.72
N LEU A 69 -11.66 -8.62 -9.74
CA LEU A 69 -10.89 -8.45 -10.98
C LEU A 69 -10.12 -9.70 -11.42
N GLY A 70 -10.10 -10.75 -10.58
CA GLY A 70 -9.36 -11.99 -10.84
C GLY A 70 -7.85 -11.76 -10.94
N LEU A 71 -7.30 -10.85 -10.13
CA LEU A 71 -5.90 -10.43 -10.27
C LEU A 71 -4.91 -11.55 -9.95
N LYS A 72 -5.31 -12.55 -9.16
CA LYS A 72 -4.48 -13.72 -8.85
C LYS A 72 -3.93 -14.40 -10.10
N ASP A 73 -4.77 -14.53 -11.13
CA ASP A 73 -4.43 -15.23 -12.37
C ASP A 73 -3.82 -14.28 -13.41
N LYS A 74 -4.11 -12.98 -13.33
CA LYS A 74 -3.61 -11.96 -14.27
C LYS A 74 -2.23 -11.41 -13.91
N LEU A 75 -1.91 -11.26 -12.63
CA LEU A 75 -0.64 -10.69 -12.18
C LEU A 75 0.59 -11.43 -12.71
N PRO A 76 0.64 -12.77 -12.79
CA PRO A 76 1.78 -13.49 -13.36
C PRO A 76 2.03 -13.19 -14.84
N SER A 77 1.00 -12.79 -15.59
CA SER A 77 1.11 -12.43 -17.01
C SER A 77 1.30 -10.92 -17.24
N MET A 78 1.16 -10.09 -16.21
CA MET A 78 1.32 -8.64 -16.30
C MET A 78 2.77 -8.23 -16.07
N SER A 79 3.23 -7.27 -16.86
CA SER A 79 4.49 -6.57 -16.63
C SER A 79 4.43 -5.71 -15.36
N GLU A 80 5.59 -5.34 -14.82
CA GLU A 80 5.65 -4.46 -13.64
C GLU A 80 5.00 -3.10 -13.92
N ASP A 81 5.19 -2.54 -15.11
CA ASP A 81 4.57 -1.28 -15.53
C ASP A 81 3.03 -1.35 -15.51
N GLU A 82 2.45 -2.44 -16.02
CA GLU A 82 1.01 -2.66 -15.96
C GLU A 82 0.50 -2.82 -14.51
N GLN A 83 1.29 -3.48 -13.67
CA GLN A 83 0.97 -3.62 -12.25
C GLN A 83 0.96 -2.25 -11.53
N TYR A 84 1.93 -1.37 -11.82
CA TYR A 84 1.93 -0.02 -11.27
C TYR A 84 0.74 0.79 -11.75
N ALA A 85 0.46 0.78 -13.06
CA ALA A 85 -0.69 1.47 -13.63
C ALA A 85 -1.99 1.00 -12.96
N LEU A 86 -2.14 -0.32 -12.79
CA LEU A 86 -3.31 -0.91 -12.12
C LEU A 86 -3.42 -0.47 -10.66
N LEU A 87 -2.35 -0.51 -9.88
CA LEU A 87 -2.34 -0.02 -8.49
C LEU A 87 -2.67 1.48 -8.40
N ALA A 88 -2.23 2.27 -9.38
CA ALA A 88 -2.54 3.68 -9.45
C ALA A 88 -3.99 3.96 -9.87
N THR A 89 -4.68 3.02 -10.54
CA THR A 89 -6.09 3.22 -10.94
C THR A 89 -7.06 3.19 -9.76
N ASP A 90 -6.78 2.39 -8.73
CA ASP A 90 -7.67 2.22 -7.58
C ASP A 90 -6.87 1.92 -6.33
N GLY A 91 -6.85 2.87 -5.39
CA GLY A 91 -6.14 2.71 -4.13
C GLY A 91 -6.63 1.53 -3.27
N MET A 92 -7.85 1.00 -3.50
CA MET A 92 -8.32 -0.21 -2.81
C MET A 92 -7.59 -1.48 -3.25
N LEU A 93 -6.89 -1.45 -4.39
CA LEU A 93 -6.01 -2.52 -4.84
C LEU A 93 -4.67 -2.52 -4.12
N VAL A 94 -4.29 -1.41 -3.50
CA VAL A 94 -3.06 -1.29 -2.74
C VAL A 94 -3.30 -1.81 -1.32
N GLY A 95 -2.49 -2.77 -0.89
CA GLY A 95 -2.58 -3.43 0.40
C GLY A 95 -1.26 -3.36 1.15
N PHE A 96 -1.29 -2.77 2.34
CA PHE A 96 -0.12 -2.69 3.20
C PHE A 96 -0.20 -3.75 4.30
N LYS A 97 0.83 -4.60 4.40
CA LYS A 97 0.98 -5.52 5.53
C LYS A 97 1.76 -4.82 6.64
N GLU A 98 1.04 -4.54 7.71
CA GLU A 98 1.38 -3.73 8.89
C GLU A 98 2.85 -3.83 9.33
N LYS A 99 3.41 -5.04 9.45
CA LYS A 99 4.79 -5.22 9.97
C LYS A 99 5.90 -4.99 8.95
N GLU A 100 5.68 -5.29 7.67
CA GLU A 100 6.78 -5.35 6.67
C GLU A 100 7.17 -3.96 6.15
N TRP A 101 6.30 -2.96 6.32
CA TRP A 101 6.50 -1.60 5.80
C TRP A 101 7.12 -0.66 6.84
N LEU A 102 6.77 -0.85 8.11
CA LEU A 102 7.22 0.00 9.22
C LEU A 102 8.73 -0.10 9.45
N GLU A 103 9.35 -1.24 9.13
CA GLU A 103 10.80 -1.42 9.22
C GLU A 103 11.57 -0.94 7.99
N LYS A 104 10.88 -0.68 6.87
CA LYS A 104 11.53 -0.49 5.56
C LYS A 104 11.33 0.87 4.91
N LEU A 105 10.34 1.63 5.35
CA LEU A 105 10.02 2.96 4.80
C LEU A 105 10.14 4.09 5.81
N ILE A 106 10.37 3.74 7.08
CA ILE A 106 10.64 4.65 8.20
C ILE A 106 12.07 4.41 8.64
#